data_AF-A0AAD7DNK4-F1
#
_entry.id   AF-A0AAD7DNK4-F1
#
_cell.length_a   1.000
_cell.length_b   1.000
_cell.length_c   1.000
_cell.angle_alpha   90.00
_cell.angle_beta   90.00
_cell.angle_gamma   90.00
#
_symmetry.space_group_name_H-M   'P 1'
#
loop_
_entity.id
_entity.type
_entity.pdbx_description
1 polymer ?
#
loop_
_entity_poly.entity_id
_entity_poly.type
_entity_poly.pdbx_seq_one_letter_code
_entity_poly.pdbx_strand_id
1 'polypeptide(L)'
;MDTAFRKIDIDVYDEDVLQEEELFDADPRDPNQVLDDAKQRQGAVRSALARSDVVGALNIVLENAPYGPNVEEAKTVTLQTLLTILNTTKSTEIPAVIKELSQDGQDTLMKYLYKGMAMPGWGDISGSVLLGWHEKLTEVAGTGCIVRTMTDRRTV
;
A
#
# COMPACT_ATOMS: atom_id res chain seq x y z
N MET A 1 -17.69 19.98 -41.97
CA MET A 1 -17.60 18.66 -41.33
C MET A 1 -16.15 18.46 -40.95
N ASP A 2 -15.89 18.40 -39.65
CA ASP A 2 -14.52 18.23 -39.14
C ASP A 2 -14.11 16.77 -39.38
N THR A 3 -13.24 16.55 -40.37
CA THR A 3 -12.90 15.23 -40.92
C THR A 3 -11.65 14.66 -40.24
N ALA A 4 -11.62 14.72 -38.90
CA ALA A 4 -10.50 14.24 -38.09
C ALA A 4 -10.49 12.69 -37.91
N PHE A 5 -10.87 11.93 -38.95
CA PHE A 5 -11.05 10.46 -38.87
C PHE A 5 -9.77 9.69 -38.50
N ARG A 6 -8.58 10.29 -38.69
CA ARG A 6 -7.28 9.71 -38.31
C ARG A 6 -6.88 9.95 -36.85
N LYS A 7 -7.66 10.73 -36.10
CA LYS A 7 -7.43 11.00 -34.67
C LYS A 7 -8.33 10.14 -33.77
N ILE A 8 -9.19 9.33 -34.36
CA ILE A 8 -10.06 8.43 -33.62
C ILE A 8 -9.20 7.27 -33.15
N ASP A 9 -9.14 7.09 -31.83
CA ASP A 9 -8.55 5.91 -31.22
C ASP A 9 -9.53 4.75 -31.39
N ILE A 10 -9.24 3.88 -32.36
CA ILE A 10 -10.06 2.70 -32.65
C ILE A 10 -9.72 1.52 -31.74
N ASP A 11 -8.58 1.56 -31.05
CA ASP A 11 -8.09 0.48 -30.19
C ASP A 11 -8.94 0.37 -28.92
N VAL A 12 -9.64 1.44 -28.52
CA VAL A 12 -10.63 1.43 -27.41
C VAL A 12 -11.79 0.45 -27.67
N TYR A 13 -12.06 0.11 -28.94
CA TYR A 13 -13.12 -0.83 -29.31
C TYR A 13 -12.59 -2.25 -29.60
N ASP A 14 -11.29 -2.49 -29.41
CA ASP A 14 -10.70 -3.82 -29.57
C ASP A 14 -11.09 -4.71 -28.38
N GLU A 15 -11.75 -5.83 -28.69
CA GLU A 15 -12.24 -6.79 -27.69
C GLU A 15 -11.10 -7.55 -26.99
N ASP A 16 -9.91 -7.60 -27.59
CA ASP A 16 -8.73 -8.28 -27.03
C ASP A 16 -7.95 -7.40 -26.03
N VAL A 17 -8.37 -6.15 -25.83
CA VAL A 17 -7.72 -5.24 -24.88
C VAL A 17 -8.05 -5.64 -23.45
N LEU A 18 -7.02 -6.04 -22.70
CA LEU A 18 -7.12 -6.31 -21.28
C LEU A 18 -7.46 -5.02 -20.51
N GLN A 19 -8.60 -5.02 -19.83
CA GLN A 19 -9.03 -3.91 -18.99
C GLN A 19 -8.33 -3.99 -17.62
N GLU A 20 -8.10 -2.85 -16.96
CA GLU A 20 -7.42 -2.83 -15.65
C GLU A 20 -8.14 -3.68 -14.59
N GLU A 21 -9.47 -3.73 -14.67
CA GLU A 21 -10.34 -4.52 -13.79
C GLU A 21 -10.16 -6.03 -13.97
N GLU A 22 -9.66 -6.48 -15.12
CA GLU A 22 -9.40 -7.90 -15.43
C GLU A 22 -8.02 -8.36 -14.95
N LEU A 23 -7.16 -7.43 -14.54
CA LEU A 23 -5.78 -7.72 -14.18
C LEU A 23 -5.61 -8.17 -12.73
N PHE A 24 -6.66 -8.06 -11.92
CA PHE A 24 -6.67 -8.53 -10.55
C PHE A 24 -8.10 -8.82 -10.07
N ASP A 25 -8.24 -9.77 -9.15
CA ASP A 25 -9.52 -10.01 -8.48
C ASP A 25 -9.77 -8.90 -7.45
N ALA A 26 -10.84 -8.14 -7.64
CA ALA A 26 -11.28 -7.13 -6.68
C ALA A 26 -11.71 -7.76 -5.35
N ASP A 27 -11.66 -6.97 -4.28
CA ASP A 27 -12.15 -7.40 -2.97
C ASP A 27 -13.65 -7.76 -3.07
N PRO A 28 -14.07 -8.99 -2.73
CA PRO A 28 -15.46 -9.42 -2.86
C PRO A 28 -16.37 -8.82 -1.78
N ARG A 29 -15.82 -8.13 -0.77
CA ARG A 29 -16.59 -7.55 0.34
C ARG A 29 -17.22 -6.22 -0.05
N ASP A 30 -18.29 -5.84 0.65
CA ASP A 30 -18.92 -4.53 0.49
C ASP A 30 -17.95 -3.40 0.86
N PRO A 31 -17.88 -2.29 0.11
CA PRO A 31 -16.96 -1.18 0.41
C PRO A 31 -17.10 -0.61 1.82
N ASN A 32 -18.31 -0.59 2.40
CA ASN A 32 -18.52 -0.14 3.78
C ASN A 32 -17.92 -1.12 4.79
N GLN A 33 -18.04 -2.43 4.52
CA GLN A 33 -17.42 -3.45 5.35
C GLN A 33 -15.90 -3.34 5.32
N VAL A 34 -15.30 -3.12 4.14
CA VAL A 34 -13.84 -2.92 4.01
C VAL A 34 -13.37 -1.68 4.78
N LEU A 35 -14.16 -0.60 4.75
CA LEU A 35 -13.87 0.62 5.51
C LEU A 35 -13.97 0.40 7.03
N ASP A 36 -15.00 -0.30 7.50
CA ASP A 36 -15.17 -0.61 8.92
C ASP A 36 -14.05 -1.52 9.44
N ASP A 37 -13.64 -2.52 8.66
CA ASP A 37 -12.48 -3.37 8.95
C ASP A 37 -11.17 -2.54 9.03
N ALA A 38 -10.99 -1.56 8.14
CA ALA A 38 -9.82 -0.66 8.18
C ALA A 38 -9.81 0.22 9.45
N LYS A 39 -10.97 0.75 9.86
CA LYS A 39 -11.12 1.52 11.11
C LYS A 39 -10.88 0.65 12.35
N GLN A 40 -11.36 -0.59 12.34
CA GLN A 40 -11.12 -1.54 13.43
C GLN A 40 -9.62 -1.85 13.57
N ARG A 41 -8.93 -2.14 12.45
CA ARG A 41 -7.48 -2.32 12.43
C ARG A 41 -6.74 -1.10 12.94
N GLN A 42 -7.16 0.12 12.59
CA GLN A 42 -6.58 1.35 13.14
C GLN A 42 -6.64 1.37 14.68
N GLY A 43 -7.77 0.98 15.29
CA GLY A 43 -7.89 0.87 16.74
C GLY A 43 -6.95 -0.18 17.35
N ALA A 44 -6.81 -1.33 16.69
CA ALA A 44 -5.91 -2.40 17.12
C ALA A 44 -4.43 -1.98 17.02
N VAL A 45 -4.05 -1.29 15.94
CA VAL A 45 -2.70 -0.72 15.74
C VAL A 45 -2.36 0.27 16.84
N ARG A 46 -3.27 1.22 17.14
CA ARG A 46 -3.07 2.18 18.24
C ARG A 46 -2.83 1.47 19.57
N SER A 47 -3.57 0.39 19.82
CA SER A 47 -3.41 -0.42 21.03
C SER A 47 -2.06 -1.16 21.08
N ALA A 48 -1.58 -1.65 19.93
CA ALA A 48 -0.26 -2.30 19.83
C ALA A 48 0.89 -1.29 20.06
N LEU A 49 0.81 -0.11 19.42
CA LEU A 49 1.79 0.96 19.60
C LEU A 49 1.85 1.47 21.05
N ALA A 50 0.71 1.51 21.75
CA ALA A 50 0.67 1.86 23.18
C ALA A 50 1.46 0.88 24.07
N ARG A 51 1.67 -0.36 23.61
CA ARG A 51 2.51 -1.38 24.27
C ARG A 51 3.93 -1.43 23.70
N SER A 52 4.30 -0.49 22.83
CA SER A 52 5.56 -0.49 22.07
C SER A 52 5.77 -1.73 21.19
N ASP A 53 4.67 -2.38 20.79
CA ASP A 53 4.69 -3.56 19.90
C ASP A 53 4.58 -3.11 18.43
N VAL A 54 5.71 -2.73 17.84
CA VAL A 54 5.80 -2.25 16.45
C VAL A 54 5.56 -3.38 15.45
N VAL A 55 6.13 -4.56 15.71
CA VAL A 55 6.01 -5.73 14.81
C VAL A 55 4.56 -6.20 14.74
N GLY A 56 3.88 -6.31 15.89
CA GLY A 56 2.45 -6.61 15.92
C GLY A 56 1.61 -5.56 15.21
N ALA A 57 1.92 -4.26 15.40
CA ALA A 57 1.23 -3.18 14.69
C ALA A 57 1.38 -3.28 13.15
N LEU A 58 2.59 -3.58 12.66
CA LEU A 58 2.83 -3.77 11.23
C LEU A 58 2.11 -5.00 10.69
N ASN A 59 2.16 -6.13 11.39
CA ASN A 59 1.43 -7.33 10.96
C ASN A 59 -0.08 -7.06 10.84
N ILE A 60 -0.68 -6.34 11.79
CA ILE A 60 -2.11 -6.00 11.77
C ILE A 60 -2.46 -5.08 10.59
N VAL A 61 -1.66 -4.04 10.31
CA VAL A 61 -2.00 -3.06 9.27
C VAL A 61 -1.73 -3.59 7.85
N LEU A 62 -0.71 -4.44 7.69
CA LEU A 62 -0.30 -4.99 6.40
C LEU A 62 -1.12 -6.21 5.99
N GLU A 63 -1.77 -6.89 6.93
CA GLU A 63 -2.68 -8.00 6.66
C GLU A 63 -3.95 -7.49 5.97
N ASN A 64 -4.44 -8.19 4.93
CA ASN A 64 -5.69 -7.87 4.22
C ASN A 64 -5.79 -6.40 3.76
N ALA A 65 -4.74 -5.89 3.09
CA ALA A 65 -4.75 -4.55 2.52
C ALA A 65 -5.95 -4.37 1.55
N PRO A 66 -6.66 -3.23 1.60
CA PRO A 66 -7.81 -2.98 0.73
C PRO A 66 -7.37 -2.75 -0.72
N TYR A 67 -7.99 -3.47 -1.66
CA TYR A 67 -7.72 -3.38 -3.10
C TYR A 67 -9.01 -3.19 -3.89
N GLY A 68 -8.87 -2.70 -5.12
CA GLY A 68 -9.98 -2.60 -6.07
C GLY A 68 -10.69 -1.24 -6.09
N PRO A 69 -11.73 -1.12 -6.92
CA PRO A 69 -12.51 0.09 -7.08
C PRO A 69 -13.38 0.36 -5.85
N ASN A 70 -13.74 1.63 -5.63
CA ASN A 70 -14.68 2.08 -4.59
C ASN A 70 -14.25 1.89 -3.11
N VAL A 71 -13.01 1.49 -2.82
CA VAL A 71 -12.47 1.34 -1.45
C VAL A 71 -11.43 2.40 -1.07
N GLU A 72 -11.44 3.55 -1.74
CA GLU A 72 -10.43 4.62 -1.58
C GLU A 72 -10.37 5.19 -0.16
N GLU A 73 -11.50 5.26 0.54
CA GLU A 73 -11.53 5.67 1.94
C GLU A 73 -10.81 4.66 2.84
N ALA A 74 -10.99 3.37 2.61
CA ALA A 74 -10.32 2.31 3.36
C ALA A 74 -8.81 2.31 3.10
N LYS A 75 -8.39 2.51 1.84
CA LYS A 75 -6.98 2.69 1.46
C LYS A 75 -6.36 3.88 2.19
N THR A 76 -7.06 5.01 2.22
CA THR A 76 -6.67 6.23 2.94
C THR A 76 -6.48 5.96 4.43
N VAL A 77 -7.47 5.36 5.12
CA VAL A 77 -7.37 5.06 6.55
C VAL A 77 -6.21 4.11 6.85
N THR A 78 -6.03 3.09 6.01
CA THR A 78 -4.95 2.10 6.17
C THR A 78 -3.58 2.75 6.00
N LEU A 79 -3.40 3.57 4.97
CA LEU A 79 -2.15 4.29 4.74
C LEU A 79 -1.85 5.27 5.88
N GLN A 80 -2.80 6.09 6.34
CA GLN A 80 -2.59 6.98 7.50
C GLN A 80 -2.14 6.22 8.76
N THR A 81 -2.75 5.06 8.98
CA THR A 81 -2.44 4.19 10.12
C THR A 81 -1.01 3.65 10.00
N LEU A 82 -0.62 3.20 8.81
CA LEU A 82 0.75 2.73 8.54
C LEU A 82 1.77 3.87 8.71
N LEU A 83 1.52 5.05 8.15
CA LEU A 83 2.39 6.21 8.29
C LEU A 83 2.63 6.57 9.77
N THR A 84 1.63 6.41 10.63
CA THR A 84 1.78 6.60 12.08
C THR A 84 2.80 5.61 12.68
N ILE A 85 2.78 4.35 12.25
CA ILE A 85 3.77 3.35 12.68
C ILE A 85 5.18 3.74 12.18
N LEU A 86 5.30 4.13 10.91
CA LEU A 86 6.60 4.49 10.31
C LEU A 86 7.26 5.67 11.03
N ASN A 87 6.47 6.68 11.41
CA ASN A 87 6.94 7.88 12.12
C ASN A 87 7.33 7.62 13.57
N THR A 88 6.69 6.67 14.24
CA THR A 88 6.92 6.39 15.66
C THR A 88 8.07 5.40 15.88
N THR A 89 8.47 4.68 14.84
CA THR A 89 9.55 3.70 14.90
C THR A 89 10.91 4.36 14.76
N LYS A 90 11.86 4.03 15.64
CA LYS A 90 13.21 4.58 15.57
C LYS A 90 14.00 3.94 14.42
N SER A 91 14.78 4.73 13.70
CA SER A 91 15.59 4.27 12.57
C SER A 91 16.48 3.05 12.90
N THR A 92 17.01 2.99 14.12
CA THR A 92 17.86 1.87 14.60
C THR A 92 17.11 0.56 14.80
N GLU A 93 15.79 0.60 15.00
CA GLU A 93 14.94 -0.56 15.27
C GLU A 93 14.37 -1.15 13.96
N ILE A 94 14.28 -0.35 12.89
CA ILE A 94 13.70 -0.73 11.59
C ILE A 94 14.25 -2.07 11.04
N PRO A 95 15.58 -2.32 10.98
CA PRO A 95 16.08 -3.55 10.38
C PRO A 95 15.68 -4.81 11.15
N ALA A 96 15.53 -4.73 12.47
CA ALA A 96 15.09 -5.86 13.29
C ALA A 96 13.60 -6.14 13.05
N VAL A 97 12.78 -5.08 13.04
CA VAL A 97 11.34 -5.17 12.78
C VAL A 97 11.06 -5.79 11.41
N ILE A 98 11.77 -5.36 10.36
CA ILE A 98 11.57 -5.88 9.00
C ILE A 98 11.91 -7.37 8.89
N LYS A 99 12.94 -7.83 9.61
CA LYS A 99 13.34 -9.26 9.62
C LYS A 99 12.29 -10.17 10.24
N GLU A 100 11.43 -9.64 11.11
CA GLU A 100 10.35 -10.38 11.74
C GLU A 100 9.08 -10.43 10.87
N LEU A 101 8.98 -9.58 9.84
CA LEU A 101 7.87 -9.61 8.89
C LEU A 101 8.01 -10.81 7.94
N SER A 102 6.88 -11.37 7.53
CA SER A 102 6.82 -12.32 6.42
C SER A 102 7.23 -11.65 5.11
N GLN A 103 7.59 -12.44 4.10
CA GLN A 103 7.92 -11.92 2.77
C GLN A 103 6.75 -11.13 2.16
N ASP A 104 5.52 -11.61 2.32
CA ASP A 104 4.32 -10.91 1.85
C ASP A 104 4.10 -9.58 2.58
N GLY A 105 4.42 -9.54 3.88
CA GLY A 105 4.39 -8.32 4.69
C GLY A 105 5.44 -7.30 4.22
N GLN A 106 6.65 -7.76 3.92
CA GLN A 106 7.72 -6.92 3.36
C GLN A 106 7.33 -6.33 2.01
N ASP A 107 6.73 -7.14 1.12
CA ASP A 107 6.28 -6.67 -0.19
C ASP A 107 5.12 -5.68 -0.07
N THR A 108 4.16 -5.95 0.82
CA THR A 108 3.03 -5.06 1.07
C THR A 108 3.49 -3.73 1.69
N LEU A 109 4.47 -3.77 2.59
CA LEU A 109 5.10 -2.57 3.12
C LEU A 109 5.76 -1.76 2.00
N MET A 110 6.49 -2.41 1.09
CA MET A 110 7.13 -1.73 -0.04
C MET A 110 6.11 -1.01 -0.93
N LYS A 111 4.97 -1.64 -1.24
CA LYS A 111 3.86 -0.98 -1.97
C LYS A 111 3.41 0.29 -1.30
N TYR A 112 3.18 0.25 0.01
CA TYR A 112 2.74 1.43 0.75
C TYR A 112 3.80 2.51 0.86
N LEU A 113 5.09 2.16 0.88
CA LEU A 113 6.17 3.16 0.82
C LEU A 113 6.11 3.93 -0.51
N TYR A 114 5.95 3.24 -1.64
CA TYR A 114 5.76 3.91 -2.93
C TYR A 114 4.47 4.74 -2.97
N LYS A 115 3.36 4.22 -2.44
CA LYS A 115 2.10 4.98 -2.34
C LYS A 115 2.26 6.26 -1.52
N GLY A 116 2.94 6.19 -0.38
CA GLY A 116 3.24 7.36 0.45
C GLY A 116 4.12 8.38 -0.27
N MET A 117 5.15 7.92 -0.99
CA MET A 117 6.03 8.81 -1.77
C MET A 117 5.30 9.47 -2.97
N ALA A 118 4.32 8.79 -3.56
CA ALA A 118 3.51 9.32 -4.65
C ALA A 118 2.50 10.40 -4.20
N MET A 119 2.27 10.57 -2.90
CA MET A 119 1.35 11.56 -2.34
C MET A 119 2.08 12.65 -1.54
N PRO A 120 2.84 13.55 -2.20
CA PRO A 120 3.55 14.63 -1.51
C PRO A 120 2.58 15.57 -0.78
N GLY A 121 2.85 15.86 0.49
CA GLY A 121 2.01 16.69 1.35
C GLY A 121 0.83 15.97 1.99
N TRP A 122 0.69 14.66 1.77
CA TRP A 122 -0.34 13.84 2.40
C TRP A 122 0.17 13.25 3.72
N GLY A 123 -0.32 13.80 4.83
CA GLY A 123 0.12 13.47 6.19
C GLY A 123 1.41 14.19 6.63
N ASP A 124 1.68 14.18 7.93
CA ASP A 124 2.86 14.84 8.54
C ASP A 124 4.17 14.02 8.37
N ILE A 125 4.29 13.24 7.29
CA ILE A 125 5.49 12.42 7.05
C ILE A 125 6.52 13.16 6.21
N SER A 126 7.74 13.24 6.74
CA SER A 126 8.90 13.65 5.96
C SER A 126 9.27 12.56 4.95
N GLY A 127 9.52 12.93 3.70
CA GLY A 127 10.01 12.01 2.67
C GLY A 127 11.30 11.28 3.09
N SER A 128 12.09 11.85 4.00
CA SER A 128 13.26 11.19 4.57
C SER A 128 12.92 9.92 5.37
N VAL A 129 11.78 9.88 6.06
CA VAL A 129 11.32 8.70 6.82
C VAL A 129 10.97 7.57 5.85
N LEU A 130 10.20 7.88 4.80
CA LEU A 130 9.84 6.90 3.77
C LEU A 130 11.07 6.34 3.05
N LEU A 131 12.01 7.21 2.68
CA LEU A 131 13.26 6.80 2.05
C LEU A 131 14.14 5.95 2.98
N GLY A 132 14.19 6.28 4.27
CA GLY A 132 14.93 5.49 5.26
C GLY A 132 14.33 4.10 5.45
N TRP A 133 12.99 3.99 5.53
CA TRP A 133 12.30 2.70 5.56
C TRP A 133 12.53 1.89 4.28
N HIS A 134 12.46 2.54 3.11
CA HIS A 134 12.70 1.90 1.82
C HIS A 134 14.13 1.35 1.73
N GLU A 135 15.15 2.13 2.12
CA GLU A 135 16.55 1.71 2.17
C GLU A 135 16.69 0.45 3.02
N LYS A 136 16.21 0.48 4.28
CA LYS A 136 16.35 -0.66 5.21
C LYS A 136 15.55 -1.89 4.79
N LEU A 137 14.39 -1.70 4.18
CA LEU A 137 13.61 -2.80 3.61
C LEU A 137 14.35 -3.46 2.46
N THR A 138 14.95 -2.66 1.58
CA THR A 138 15.72 -3.18 0.44
C THR A 138 17.00 -3.89 0.90
N GLU A 139 17.67 -3.38 1.94
CA GLU A 139 18.85 -4.04 2.53
C GLU A 139 18.51 -5.42 3.12
N VAL A 140 17.33 -5.58 3.74
CA VAL A 140 16.92 -6.83 4.40
C VAL A 140 16.27 -7.81 3.43
N ALA A 141 15.32 -7.37 2.60
CA ALA A 141 14.52 -8.20 1.71
C ALA A 141 15.13 -8.36 0.31
N GLY A 142 16.16 -7.57 -0.02
CA GLY A 142 16.74 -7.47 -1.36
C GLY A 142 15.85 -6.71 -2.34
N THR A 143 16.34 -6.54 -3.57
CA THR A 143 15.61 -5.83 -4.65
C THR A 143 14.36 -6.55 -5.13
N GLY A 144 14.18 -7.83 -4.77
CA GLY A 144 13.00 -8.61 -5.15
C GLY A 144 11.68 -8.02 -4.65
N CYS A 145 11.66 -7.37 -3.47
CA CYS A 145 10.46 -6.72 -2.95
C CYS A 145 10.03 -5.51 -3.81
N ILE A 146 11.00 -4.79 -4.38
CA ILE A 146 10.75 -3.71 -5.35
C ILE A 146 10.17 -4.30 -6.63
N VAL A 147 10.80 -5.33 -7.19
CA VAL A 147 10.33 -5.95 -8.44
C VAL A 147 8.90 -6.46 -8.29
N ARG A 148 8.60 -7.20 -7.21
CA ARG A 148 7.23 -7.69 -6.96
C ARG A 148 6.23 -6.56 -6.77
N THR A 149 6.62 -5.48 -6.10
CA THR A 149 5.79 -4.28 -5.99
C THR A 149 5.49 -3.65 -7.35
N MET A 150 6.50 -3.53 -8.21
CA MET A 150 6.36 -2.91 -9.54
C MET A 150 5.54 -3.76 -10.51
N THR A 151 5.47 -5.09 -10.31
CA THR A 151 4.71 -6.01 -11.16
C THR A 151 3.31 -6.31 -10.65
N ASP A 152 3.00 -6.00 -9.37
CA ASP A 152 1.69 -6.28 -8.81
C ASP A 152 0.65 -5.28 -9.33
N ARG A 153 -0.45 -5.81 -9.86
CA ARG A 153 -1.57 -5.00 -10.39
C ARG A 153 -2.57 -4.61 -9.31
N ARG A 154 -2.51 -5.22 -8.12
CA ARG A 154 -3.33 -4.87 -6.95
C ARG A 154 -2.74 -3.63 -6.28
N THR A 155 -3.36 -2.48 -6.53
CA THR A 155 -2.93 -1.18 -6.02
C THR A 155 -3.52 -0.88 -4.64
N VAL A 156 -2.65 -0.48 -3.72
CA VAL A 156 -3.02 0.05 -2.39
C VAL A 156 -3.18 1.57 -2.39
#